data_AF-A0A7Y5SQB3-F1
#
_entry.id   AF-A0A7Y5SQB3-F1
#
_cell.length_a   1.000
_cell.length_b   1.000
_cell.length_c   1.000
_cell.angle_alpha   90.00
_cell.angle_beta   90.00
_cell.angle_gamma   90.00
#
_symmetry.space_group_name_H-M   'P 1'
#
loop_
_entity.id
_entity.type
_entity.pdbx_description
1 polymer ?
#
loop_
_entity_poly.entity_id
_entity_poly.type
_entity_poly.pdbx_seq_one_letter_code
_entity_poly.pdbx_strand_id
1 'polypeptide(L)'
;MAQLSMNETTTFRWSFEQDVSHYAAASIPAIGVWREKLSDYGEARGADLLRSHNLAVSHLFWAGGFTGSDGRTFRQSVEDAADALRTAAAIGTKCLVVYSGARANHTYNHARRLFRDALKELAPVAAGFGLVLAVEPMHPGCATEFTFLTNLDEVLELLAALDSPQVKVVFDTYHLGQDPAVLGQVRSLAPHVAIVQLGDAKQPPRGEQNRCRLGDGVVPLKEIVQALTAAGYDGYYDVELLGEEIESMDYPSLLDHAKQAFESLVLRA
;
A
#
# COMPACT_ATOMS: atom_id res chain seq x y z
N MET A 1 1.70 -15.52 10.56
CA MET A 1 1.76 -14.64 11.75
C MET A 1 1.98 -13.24 11.26
N ALA A 2 1.21 -12.26 11.75
CA ALA A 2 1.33 -10.85 11.37
C ALA A 2 2.77 -10.35 11.50
N GLN A 3 3.28 -9.66 10.49
CA GLN A 3 4.65 -9.13 10.46
C GLN A 3 4.66 -7.62 10.26
N LEU A 4 5.52 -6.92 10.98
CA LEU A 4 5.74 -5.49 10.79
C LEU A 4 6.49 -5.23 9.47
N SER A 5 6.06 -4.22 8.73
CA SER A 5 6.79 -3.63 7.63
C SER A 5 6.86 -2.11 7.81
N MET A 6 7.87 -1.48 7.23
CA MET A 6 8.01 -0.02 7.25
C MET A 6 8.01 0.53 5.83
N ASN A 7 7.11 1.47 5.53
CA ASN A 7 6.99 2.10 4.22
C ASN A 7 8.04 3.21 4.04
N GLU A 8 8.73 3.22 2.90
CA GLU A 8 9.74 4.23 2.59
C GLU A 8 9.19 5.66 2.45
N THR A 9 7.88 5.87 2.25
CA THR A 9 7.29 7.22 2.31
C THR A 9 7.27 7.78 3.74
N THR A 10 7.27 6.92 4.76
CA THR A 10 7.33 7.37 6.17
C THR A 10 8.65 8.04 6.50
N THR A 11 9.73 7.52 5.95
CA THR A 11 11.08 8.07 6.07
C THR A 11 11.49 8.75 4.76
N PHE A 12 10.59 9.57 4.22
CA PHE A 12 10.72 10.21 2.90
C PHE A 12 12.11 10.79 2.60
N ARG A 13 12.76 11.42 3.59
CA ARG A 13 14.06 12.10 3.43
C ARG A 13 15.28 11.16 3.41
N TRP A 14 15.14 9.91 3.82
CA TRP A 14 16.23 8.94 3.75
C TRP A 14 16.40 8.43 2.31
N SER A 15 17.63 8.15 1.92
CA SER A 15 17.89 7.38 0.71
C SER A 15 17.48 5.92 0.90
N PHE A 16 17.30 5.18 -0.20
CA PHE A 16 17.03 3.73 -0.16
C PHE A 16 18.04 2.98 0.74
N GLU A 17 19.33 3.31 0.63
CA GLU A 17 20.37 2.66 1.44
C GLU A 17 20.25 2.98 2.93
N GLN A 18 19.87 4.22 3.27
CA GLN A 18 19.59 4.62 4.65
C GLN A 18 18.37 3.88 5.19
N ASP A 19 17.28 3.78 4.42
CA ASP A 19 16.09 3.02 4.80
C ASP A 19 16.44 1.56 5.11
N VAL A 20 17.09 0.86 4.18
CA VAL A 20 17.48 -0.55 4.38
C VAL A 20 18.38 -0.73 5.61
N SER A 21 19.40 0.13 5.75
CA SER A 21 20.36 0.02 6.86
C SER A 21 19.71 0.31 8.22
N HIS A 22 18.90 1.37 8.31
CA HIS A 22 18.27 1.79 9.56
C HIS A 22 17.12 0.85 9.96
N TYR A 23 16.34 0.35 9.01
CA TYR A 23 15.26 -0.61 9.31
C TYR A 23 15.84 -1.93 9.82
N ALA A 24 16.89 -2.44 9.17
CA ALA A 24 17.60 -3.64 9.62
C ALA A 24 18.23 -3.43 11.01
N ALA A 25 18.89 -2.30 11.25
CA ALA A 25 19.45 -1.96 12.57
C ALA A 25 18.37 -1.83 13.66
N ALA A 26 17.18 -1.34 13.30
CA ALA A 26 16.02 -1.25 14.18
C ALA A 26 15.29 -2.59 14.38
N SER A 27 15.76 -3.67 13.75
CA SER A 27 15.13 -5.01 13.75
C SER A 27 13.71 -5.03 13.18
N ILE A 28 13.41 -4.14 12.23
CA ILE A 28 12.18 -4.20 11.44
C ILE A 28 12.37 -5.29 10.38
N PRO A 29 11.47 -6.28 10.27
CA PRO A 29 11.72 -7.46 9.45
C PRO A 29 11.40 -7.26 7.96
N ALA A 30 10.63 -6.22 7.61
CA ALA A 30 10.25 -5.97 6.22
C ALA A 30 10.16 -4.48 5.86
N ILE A 31 10.25 -4.21 4.56
CA ILE A 31 10.18 -2.89 3.94
C ILE A 31 9.12 -2.83 2.85
N GLY A 32 8.35 -1.75 2.82
CA GLY A 32 7.53 -1.34 1.69
C GLY A 32 8.36 -0.46 0.77
N VAL A 33 8.76 -1.00 -0.38
CA VAL A 33 9.73 -0.34 -1.28
C VAL A 33 9.01 0.62 -2.21
N TRP A 34 9.45 1.87 -2.21
CA TRP A 34 9.03 2.89 -3.15
C TRP A 34 9.88 2.81 -4.42
N ARG A 35 9.22 2.71 -5.58
CA ARG A 35 9.89 2.59 -6.87
C ARG A 35 10.88 3.72 -7.16
N GLU A 36 10.60 4.94 -6.70
CA GLU A 36 11.47 6.09 -6.96
C GLU A 36 12.84 5.94 -6.27
N LYS A 37 12.84 5.68 -4.96
CA LYS A 37 14.07 5.43 -4.19
C LYS A 37 14.86 4.24 -4.72
N LEU A 38 14.17 3.14 -5.08
CA LEU A 38 14.82 1.96 -5.67
C LEU A 38 15.44 2.28 -7.03
N SER A 39 14.74 3.04 -7.88
CA SER A 39 15.25 3.45 -9.19
C SER A 39 16.49 4.34 -9.06
N ASP A 40 16.47 5.32 -8.16
CA ASP A 40 17.60 6.22 -7.91
C ASP A 40 18.84 5.47 -7.40
N TYR A 41 18.64 4.48 -6.54
CA TYR A 41 19.73 3.60 -6.09
C TYR A 41 20.15 2.57 -7.16
N GLY A 42 19.22 2.17 -8.02
CA GLY A 42 19.38 1.15 -9.06
C GLY A 42 18.88 -0.22 -8.62
N GLU A 43 17.92 -0.78 -9.37
CA GLU A 43 17.14 -1.96 -8.98
C GLU A 43 17.98 -3.19 -8.63
N ALA A 44 18.96 -3.54 -9.46
CA ALA A 44 19.82 -4.71 -9.22
C ALA A 44 20.64 -4.58 -7.93
N ARG A 45 21.22 -3.39 -7.70
CA ARG A 45 21.97 -3.07 -6.48
C ARG A 45 21.03 -3.07 -5.28
N GLY A 46 19.82 -2.52 -5.42
CA GLY A 46 18.83 -2.49 -4.36
C GLY A 46 18.40 -3.90 -3.93
N ALA A 47 18.16 -4.80 -4.89
CA ALA A 47 17.87 -6.20 -4.62
C ALA A 47 19.01 -6.89 -3.85
N ASP A 48 20.27 -6.64 -4.22
CA ASP A 48 21.44 -7.16 -3.51
C ASP A 48 21.54 -6.59 -2.09
N LEU A 49 21.29 -5.28 -1.92
CA LEU A 49 21.35 -4.62 -0.62
C LEU A 49 20.31 -5.19 0.35
N LEU A 50 19.05 -5.32 -0.10
CA LEU A 50 17.96 -5.93 0.66
C LEU A 50 18.33 -7.35 1.13
N ARG A 51 18.86 -8.18 0.21
CA ARG A 51 19.33 -9.54 0.53
C ARG A 51 20.47 -9.54 1.55
N SER A 52 21.44 -8.65 1.40
CA SER A 52 22.60 -8.58 2.29
C SER A 52 22.23 -8.22 3.74
N HIS A 53 21.12 -7.49 3.92
CA HIS A 53 20.58 -7.11 5.24
C HIS A 53 19.49 -8.07 5.75
N ASN A 54 19.17 -9.14 5.02
CA ASN A 54 18.07 -10.06 5.31
C ASN A 54 16.72 -9.35 5.49
N LEU A 55 16.50 -8.25 4.77
CA LEU A 55 15.28 -7.45 4.87
C LEU A 55 14.25 -7.96 3.85
N ALA A 56 13.11 -8.46 4.32
CA ALA A 56 12.04 -8.90 3.43
C ALA A 56 11.34 -7.72 2.77
N VAL A 57 10.78 -7.90 1.58
CA VAL A 57 10.02 -6.84 0.89
C VAL A 57 8.53 -7.15 0.98
N SER A 58 7.78 -6.36 1.75
CA SER A 58 6.34 -6.58 1.95
C SER A 58 5.55 -6.33 0.68
N HIS A 59 5.90 -5.26 -0.04
CA HIS A 59 5.32 -4.87 -1.32
C HIS A 59 6.25 -3.88 -2.05
N LEU A 60 6.05 -3.76 -3.36
CA LEU A 60 6.57 -2.66 -4.18
C LEU A 60 5.42 -1.68 -4.44
N PHE A 61 5.64 -0.38 -4.29
CA PHE A 61 4.64 0.63 -4.63
C PHE A 61 5.25 1.80 -5.43
N TRP A 62 4.57 2.37 -6.41
CA TRP A 62 3.31 1.93 -7.01
C TRP A 62 3.40 2.00 -8.55
N ALA A 63 2.51 1.28 -9.23
CA ALA A 63 2.30 1.40 -10.67
C ALA A 63 0.85 1.78 -10.96
N GLY A 64 0.56 2.37 -12.13
CA GLY A 64 -0.81 2.78 -12.40
C GLY A 64 -0.96 3.91 -13.40
N GLY A 65 -1.95 4.77 -13.16
CA GLY A 65 -2.21 5.93 -14.02
C GLY A 65 -2.92 5.58 -15.33
N PHE A 66 -3.70 4.48 -15.37
CA PHE A 66 -4.29 3.92 -16.59
C PHE A 66 -5.32 4.83 -17.28
N THR A 67 -5.76 5.89 -16.60
CA THR A 67 -6.65 6.92 -17.12
C THR A 67 -5.92 8.02 -17.91
N GLY A 68 -4.59 8.04 -17.84
CA GLY A 68 -3.72 9.04 -18.46
C GLY A 68 -3.63 10.36 -17.69
N SER A 69 -3.91 10.33 -16.38
CA SER A 69 -3.86 11.53 -15.51
C SER A 69 -2.47 12.15 -15.39
N ASP A 70 -1.42 11.37 -15.65
CA ASP A 70 -0.01 11.76 -15.56
C ASP A 70 0.64 12.00 -16.93
N GLY A 71 -0.17 12.06 -18.00
CA GLY A 71 0.28 12.26 -19.37
C GLY A 71 0.72 10.99 -20.11
N ARG A 72 0.77 9.82 -19.43
CA ARG A 72 1.00 8.54 -20.10
C ARG A 72 -0.25 8.08 -20.84
N THR A 73 -0.07 7.41 -21.97
CA THR A 73 -1.17 6.69 -22.61
C THR A 73 -1.51 5.43 -21.82
N PHE A 74 -2.74 4.92 -22.00
CA PHE A 74 -3.16 3.64 -21.40
C PHE A 74 -2.13 2.52 -21.61
N ARG A 75 -1.59 2.40 -22.84
CA ARG A 75 -0.63 1.35 -23.18
C ARG A 75 0.70 1.53 -22.44
N GLN A 76 1.21 2.75 -22.35
CA GLN A 76 2.43 3.07 -21.59
C GLN A 76 2.26 2.76 -20.10
N SER A 77 1.09 3.06 -19.52
CA SER A 77 0.80 2.72 -18.12
C SER A 77 0.75 1.21 -17.87
N VAL A 78 0.18 0.44 -18.80
CA VAL A 78 0.18 -1.04 -18.72
C VAL A 78 1.59 -1.60 -18.88
N GLU A 79 2.41 -1.05 -19.77
CA GLU A 79 3.82 -1.46 -19.94
C GLU A 79 4.65 -1.16 -18.70
N ASP A 80 4.52 0.06 -18.13
CA ASP A 80 5.17 0.43 -16.87
C ASP A 80 4.77 -0.49 -15.72
N ALA A 81 3.49 -0.84 -15.61
CA ALA A 81 3.03 -1.77 -14.58
C ALA A 81 3.57 -3.19 -14.79
N ALA A 82 3.75 -3.63 -16.05
CA ALA A 82 4.38 -4.92 -16.35
C ALA A 82 5.89 -4.90 -16.04
N ASP A 83 6.58 -3.78 -16.24
CA ASP A 83 7.96 -3.57 -15.76
C ASP A 83 8.02 -3.59 -14.23
N ALA A 84 7.11 -2.90 -13.55
CA ALA A 84 7.03 -2.92 -12.09
C ALA A 84 6.82 -4.34 -11.53
N LEU A 85 6.06 -5.20 -12.21
CA LEU A 85 5.96 -6.63 -11.84
C LEU A 85 7.30 -7.37 -11.97
N ARG A 86 8.11 -7.07 -13.00
CA ARG A 86 9.47 -7.62 -13.13
C ARG A 86 10.37 -7.14 -11.99
N THR A 87 10.31 -5.85 -11.65
CA THR A 87 11.06 -5.27 -10.53
C THR A 87 10.63 -5.89 -9.21
N ALA A 88 9.33 -6.03 -8.97
CA ALA A 88 8.76 -6.67 -7.77
C ALA A 88 9.26 -8.12 -7.62
N ALA A 89 9.27 -8.89 -8.71
CA ALA A 89 9.83 -10.23 -8.71
C ALA A 89 11.34 -10.23 -8.40
N ALA A 90 12.10 -9.30 -8.97
CA ALA A 90 13.56 -9.20 -8.78
C ALA A 90 13.97 -8.87 -7.34
N ILE A 91 13.20 -8.04 -6.64
CA ILE A 91 13.41 -7.72 -5.21
C ILE A 91 12.75 -8.73 -4.27
N GLY A 92 12.05 -9.73 -4.81
CA GLY A 92 11.52 -10.87 -4.05
C GLY A 92 10.22 -10.61 -3.28
N THR A 93 9.48 -9.55 -3.59
CA THR A 93 8.14 -9.35 -3.02
C THR A 93 7.09 -10.19 -3.76
N LYS A 94 5.90 -10.32 -3.18
CA LYS A 94 4.73 -10.97 -3.76
C LYS A 94 3.59 -10.01 -4.10
N CYS A 95 3.77 -8.72 -3.84
CA CYS A 95 2.72 -7.72 -3.92
C CYS A 95 3.22 -6.46 -4.65
N LEU A 96 2.47 -6.04 -5.68
CA LEU A 96 2.62 -4.74 -6.31
C LEU A 96 1.37 -3.90 -6.00
N VAL A 97 1.54 -2.75 -5.35
CA VAL A 97 0.45 -1.80 -5.14
C VAL A 97 0.18 -1.03 -6.43
N VAL A 98 -1.10 -0.89 -6.77
CA VAL A 98 -1.55 -0.31 -8.03
C VAL A 98 -2.64 0.74 -7.82
N TYR A 99 -2.44 1.92 -8.41
CA TYR A 99 -3.44 2.98 -8.43
C TYR A 99 -4.12 3.07 -9.78
N SER A 100 -5.40 3.42 -9.79
CA SER A 100 -6.13 3.61 -11.05
C SER A 100 -5.61 4.82 -11.84
N GLY A 101 -5.00 5.79 -11.15
CA GLY A 101 -4.87 7.17 -11.61
C GLY A 101 -6.14 7.97 -11.30
N ALA A 102 -6.01 9.31 -11.29
CA ALA A 102 -7.15 10.22 -11.19
C ALA A 102 -8.16 9.97 -12.31
N ARG A 103 -9.40 10.45 -12.15
CA ARG A 103 -10.44 10.26 -13.18
C ARG A 103 -10.11 10.91 -14.55
N ALA A 104 -9.21 11.90 -14.60
CA ALA A 104 -8.69 12.51 -15.83
C ALA A 104 -9.78 12.91 -16.85
N ASN A 105 -10.83 13.63 -16.41
CA ASN A 105 -11.99 14.05 -17.22
C ASN A 105 -12.86 12.95 -17.82
N HIS A 106 -12.55 11.67 -17.60
CA HIS A 106 -13.39 10.55 -18.04
C HIS A 106 -14.71 10.50 -17.28
N THR A 107 -15.76 9.95 -17.89
CA THR A 107 -16.92 9.49 -17.11
C THR A 107 -16.48 8.35 -16.18
N TYR A 108 -17.17 8.18 -15.03
CA TYR A 108 -16.87 7.06 -14.11
C TYR A 108 -16.90 5.71 -14.82
N ASN A 109 -17.89 5.48 -15.70
CA ASN A 109 -18.00 4.25 -16.47
C ASN A 109 -16.80 4.03 -17.41
N HIS A 110 -16.25 5.09 -18.01
CA HIS A 110 -15.07 4.96 -18.85
C HIS A 110 -13.81 4.71 -18.02
N ALA A 111 -13.60 5.44 -16.92
CA ALA A 111 -12.45 5.26 -16.04
C ALA A 111 -12.43 3.84 -15.44
N ARG A 112 -13.58 3.34 -14.96
CA ARG A 112 -13.72 1.95 -14.47
C ARG A 112 -13.40 0.92 -15.53
N ARG A 113 -13.85 1.13 -16.78
CA ARG A 113 -13.52 0.24 -17.90
C ARG A 113 -12.01 0.21 -18.15
N LEU A 114 -11.36 1.36 -18.26
CA LEU A 114 -9.90 1.43 -18.46
C LEU A 114 -9.15 0.69 -17.35
N PHE A 115 -9.49 0.97 -16.09
CA PHE A 115 -8.81 0.35 -14.96
C PHE A 115 -9.02 -1.17 -14.93
N ARG A 116 -10.26 -1.65 -15.12
CA ARG A 116 -10.56 -3.08 -15.18
C ARG A 116 -9.84 -3.76 -16.35
N ASP A 117 -9.80 -3.13 -17.52
CA ASP A 117 -9.16 -3.70 -18.70
C ASP A 117 -7.63 -3.79 -18.49
N ALA A 118 -6.99 -2.79 -17.85
CA ALA A 118 -5.59 -2.88 -17.41
C ALA A 118 -5.35 -4.05 -16.43
N LEU A 119 -6.19 -4.20 -15.41
CA LEU A 119 -6.07 -5.30 -14.45
C LEU A 119 -6.24 -6.67 -15.13
N LYS A 120 -7.12 -6.79 -16.13
CA LYS A 120 -7.28 -8.02 -16.93
C LYS A 120 -6.03 -8.35 -17.75
N GLU A 121 -5.35 -7.35 -18.30
CA GLU A 121 -4.08 -7.54 -19.02
C GLU A 121 -2.93 -7.90 -18.08
N LEU A 122 -2.88 -7.29 -16.89
CA LEU A 122 -1.79 -7.46 -15.94
C LEU A 122 -1.92 -8.71 -15.06
N ALA A 123 -3.13 -9.18 -14.78
CA ALA A 123 -3.32 -10.34 -13.90
C ALA A 123 -2.60 -11.62 -14.39
N PRO A 124 -2.63 -12.00 -15.67
CA PRO A 124 -1.84 -13.13 -16.18
C PRO A 124 -0.32 -12.91 -16.04
N VAL A 125 0.15 -11.67 -16.19
CA VAL A 125 1.58 -11.32 -16.00
C VAL A 125 1.97 -11.49 -14.54
N ALA A 126 1.17 -10.97 -13.61
CA ALA A 126 1.36 -11.13 -12.18
C ALA A 126 1.36 -12.62 -11.78
N ALA A 127 0.44 -13.41 -12.34
CA ALA A 127 0.40 -14.86 -12.12
C ALA A 127 1.69 -15.56 -12.55
N GLY A 128 2.27 -15.16 -13.69
CA GLY A 128 3.55 -15.71 -14.19
C GLY A 128 4.73 -15.50 -13.23
N PHE A 129 4.68 -14.47 -12.39
CA PHE A 129 5.68 -14.20 -11.35
C PHE A 129 5.26 -14.66 -9.95
N GLY A 130 4.05 -15.21 -9.78
CA GLY A 130 3.50 -15.52 -8.46
C GLY A 130 3.20 -14.29 -7.60
N LEU A 131 2.93 -13.15 -8.24
CA LEU A 131 2.62 -11.86 -7.63
C LEU A 131 1.10 -11.61 -7.60
N VAL A 132 0.68 -10.67 -6.76
CA VAL A 132 -0.66 -10.07 -6.80
C VAL A 132 -0.56 -8.55 -7.04
N LEU A 133 -1.57 -8.01 -7.72
CA LEU A 133 -1.84 -6.58 -7.89
C LEU A 133 -2.78 -6.16 -6.77
N ALA A 134 -2.29 -5.36 -5.83
CA ALA A 134 -3.09 -4.83 -4.73
C ALA A 134 -3.63 -3.45 -5.11
N VAL A 135 -4.94 -3.35 -5.35
CA VAL A 135 -5.58 -2.07 -5.66
C VAL A 135 -5.83 -1.30 -4.37
N GLU A 136 -5.51 -0.01 -4.36
CA GLU A 136 -5.70 0.84 -3.19
C GLU A 136 -6.89 1.79 -3.37
N PRO A 137 -8.02 1.54 -2.68
CA PRO A 137 -9.03 2.56 -2.49
C PRO A 137 -8.60 3.59 -1.45
N MET A 138 -8.92 4.85 -1.70
CA MET A 138 -8.49 5.96 -0.85
C MET A 138 -9.68 6.78 -0.35
N HIS A 139 -9.47 7.48 0.77
CA HIS A 139 -10.47 8.40 1.31
C HIS A 139 -10.76 9.53 0.30
N PRO A 140 -12.04 9.85 0.01
CA PRO A 140 -12.41 10.82 -1.03
C PRO A 140 -11.82 12.23 -0.79
N GLY A 141 -11.53 12.57 0.46
CA GLY A 141 -10.90 13.83 0.84
C GLY A 141 -9.46 14.03 0.33
N CYS A 142 -8.75 12.98 -0.10
CA CYS A 142 -7.39 13.07 -0.66
C CYS A 142 -7.15 12.20 -1.90
N ALA A 143 -8.13 11.42 -2.36
CA ALA A 143 -7.96 10.46 -3.45
C ALA A 143 -7.79 11.10 -4.85
N THR A 144 -8.28 12.32 -5.06
CA THR A 144 -8.54 12.91 -6.39
C THR A 144 -7.37 12.79 -7.37
N GLU A 145 -6.13 12.94 -6.91
CA GLU A 145 -4.94 12.89 -7.76
C GLU A 145 -4.41 11.47 -8.01
N PHE A 146 -4.77 10.50 -7.16
CA PHE A 146 -4.20 9.16 -7.14
C PHE A 146 -5.16 8.11 -7.70
N THR A 147 -6.42 8.15 -7.29
CA THR A 147 -7.41 7.11 -7.59
C THR A 147 -8.83 7.66 -7.62
N PHE A 148 -9.68 7.10 -8.47
CA PHE A 148 -11.12 7.38 -8.42
C PHE A 148 -11.87 6.36 -7.55
N LEU A 149 -11.18 5.38 -6.96
CA LEU A 149 -11.76 4.35 -6.10
C LEU A 149 -11.87 4.89 -4.68
N THR A 150 -13.05 5.39 -4.33
CA THR A 150 -13.32 5.98 -3.00
C THR A 150 -14.49 5.32 -2.29
N ASN A 151 -14.97 4.19 -2.81
CA ASN A 151 -16.08 3.42 -2.26
C ASN A 151 -15.69 1.94 -2.23
N LEU A 152 -15.74 1.34 -1.04
CA LEU A 152 -15.31 -0.04 -0.84
C LEU A 152 -16.24 -1.08 -1.48
N ASP A 153 -17.55 -0.82 -1.53
CA ASP A 153 -18.50 -1.72 -2.20
C ASP A 153 -18.19 -1.80 -3.70
N GLU A 154 -17.85 -0.68 -4.34
CA GLU A 154 -17.45 -0.66 -5.76
C GLU A 154 -16.14 -1.41 -6.01
N VAL A 155 -15.23 -1.41 -5.04
CA VAL A 155 -13.98 -2.17 -5.11
C VAL A 155 -14.28 -3.67 -5.02
N LEU A 156 -15.16 -4.09 -4.10
CA LEU A 156 -15.60 -5.48 -3.99
C LEU A 156 -16.31 -5.95 -5.27
N GLU A 157 -17.17 -5.12 -5.85
CA GLU A 157 -17.78 -5.39 -7.16
C GLU A 157 -16.74 -5.54 -8.28
N LEU A 158 -15.71 -4.69 -8.30
CA LEU A 158 -14.60 -4.80 -9.25
C LEU A 158 -13.85 -6.13 -9.10
N LEU A 159 -13.50 -6.52 -7.87
CA LEU A 159 -12.82 -7.79 -7.59
C LEU A 159 -13.67 -8.98 -8.03
N ALA A 160 -14.97 -8.97 -7.69
CA ALA A 160 -15.90 -10.02 -8.08
C ALA A 160 -16.04 -10.12 -9.61
N ALA A 161 -16.07 -8.98 -10.31
CA ALA A 161 -16.17 -8.94 -11.77
C ALA A 161 -14.88 -9.38 -12.50
N LEU A 162 -13.72 -9.23 -11.86
CA LEU A 162 -12.45 -9.70 -12.38
C LEU A 162 -12.24 -11.20 -12.12
N ASP A 163 -12.79 -11.71 -11.01
CA ASP A 163 -12.73 -13.12 -10.60
C ASP A 163 -11.31 -13.71 -10.74
N SER A 164 -10.32 -12.97 -10.25
CA SER A 164 -8.90 -13.32 -10.37
C SER A 164 -8.22 -13.31 -9.00
N PRO A 165 -7.52 -14.39 -8.61
CA PRO A 165 -6.78 -14.42 -7.36
C PRO A 165 -5.56 -13.49 -7.37
N GLN A 166 -5.13 -13.02 -8.54
CA GLN A 166 -4.05 -12.05 -8.71
C GLN A 166 -4.46 -10.62 -8.46
N VAL A 167 -5.76 -10.31 -8.33
CA VAL A 167 -6.21 -8.96 -8.00
C VAL A 167 -6.75 -8.95 -6.57
N LYS A 168 -6.10 -8.16 -5.74
CA LYS A 168 -6.31 -8.04 -4.30
C LYS A 168 -6.47 -6.57 -3.94
N VAL A 169 -6.63 -6.28 -2.65
CA VAL A 169 -6.83 -4.93 -2.12
C VAL A 169 -5.75 -4.60 -1.09
N VAL A 170 -5.34 -3.34 -1.09
CA VAL A 170 -4.63 -2.71 0.02
C VAL A 170 -5.67 -2.27 1.06
N PHE A 171 -5.53 -2.74 2.29
CA PHE A 171 -6.31 -2.21 3.40
C PHE A 171 -5.47 -1.11 4.08
N ASP A 172 -5.64 0.13 3.66
CA ASP A 172 -5.06 1.27 4.36
C ASP A 172 -6.02 1.75 5.47
N THR A 173 -5.55 1.74 6.72
CA THR A 173 -6.37 2.13 7.88
C THR A 173 -6.65 3.63 7.93
N TYR A 174 -5.77 4.48 7.41
CA TYR A 174 -6.00 5.91 7.29
C TYR A 174 -7.09 6.23 6.27
N HIS A 175 -7.15 5.47 5.17
CA HIS A 175 -8.14 5.66 4.12
C HIS A 175 -9.49 5.03 4.45
N LEU A 176 -9.50 3.76 4.84
CA LEU A 176 -10.73 2.99 5.07
C LEU A 176 -11.24 3.09 6.52
N GLY A 177 -10.33 3.26 7.49
CA GLY A 177 -10.64 3.26 8.92
C GLY A 177 -11.48 4.45 9.39
N GLN A 178 -11.64 5.46 8.55
CA GLN A 178 -12.44 6.65 8.87
C GLN A 178 -13.93 6.50 8.54
N ASP A 179 -14.30 5.47 7.78
CA ASP A 179 -15.69 5.10 7.60
C ASP A 179 -16.15 4.23 8.78
N PRO A 180 -17.13 4.65 9.59
CA PRO A 180 -17.65 3.83 10.69
C PRO A 180 -18.19 2.46 10.23
N ALA A 181 -18.57 2.31 8.97
CA ALA A 181 -19.07 1.05 8.43
C ALA A 181 -17.96 0.01 8.17
N VAL A 182 -16.69 0.42 8.10
CA VAL A 182 -15.57 -0.44 7.68
C VAL A 182 -15.44 -1.70 8.54
N LEU A 183 -15.65 -1.59 9.86
CA LEU A 183 -15.56 -2.72 10.79
C LEU A 183 -16.57 -3.82 10.45
N GLY A 184 -17.75 -3.46 9.94
CA GLY A 184 -18.76 -4.41 9.46
C GLY A 184 -18.36 -5.11 8.15
N GLN A 185 -17.46 -4.50 7.36
CA GLN A 185 -17.01 -5.01 6.06
C GLN A 185 -15.69 -5.79 6.14
N VAL A 186 -14.90 -5.64 7.21
CA VAL A 186 -13.57 -6.30 7.38
C VAL A 186 -13.64 -7.80 7.10
N ARG A 187 -14.66 -8.50 7.62
CA ARG A 187 -14.78 -9.97 7.44
C ARG A 187 -14.90 -10.37 5.97
N SER A 188 -15.65 -9.59 5.18
CA SER A 188 -15.84 -9.84 3.75
C SER A 188 -14.62 -9.43 2.94
N LEU A 189 -13.91 -8.39 3.39
CA LEU A 189 -12.74 -7.85 2.69
C LEU A 189 -11.45 -8.65 2.95
N ALA A 190 -11.25 -9.16 4.16
CA ALA A 190 -10.01 -9.81 4.60
C ALA A 190 -9.48 -10.90 3.65
N PRO A 191 -10.30 -11.79 3.04
CA PRO A 191 -9.81 -12.77 2.05
C PRO A 191 -9.19 -12.13 0.78
N HIS A 192 -9.51 -10.87 0.51
CA HIS A 192 -9.03 -10.09 -0.62
C HIS A 192 -7.88 -9.15 -0.25
N VAL A 193 -7.50 -9.03 1.02
CA VAL A 193 -6.40 -8.14 1.45
C VAL A 193 -5.05 -8.79 1.11
N ALA A 194 -4.21 -8.06 0.38
CA ALA A 194 -2.81 -8.47 0.11
C ALA A 194 -1.83 -7.84 1.10
N ILE A 195 -2.10 -6.60 1.50
CA ILE A 195 -1.26 -5.80 2.40
C ILE A 195 -2.17 -4.91 3.25
N VAL A 196 -1.83 -4.74 4.52
CA VAL A 196 -2.45 -3.74 5.40
C VAL A 196 -1.46 -2.61 5.57
N GLN A 197 -1.85 -1.39 5.24
CA GLN A 197 -1.10 -0.19 5.57
C GLN A 197 -1.66 0.42 6.85
N LEU A 198 -0.80 0.60 7.85
CA LEU A 198 -1.13 1.23 9.12
C LEU A 198 -0.84 2.73 9.02
N GLY A 199 -1.92 3.50 8.96
CA GLY A 199 -1.92 4.95 9.11
C GLY A 199 -2.99 5.40 10.11
N ASP A 200 -2.74 6.50 10.80
CA ASP A 200 -3.68 7.12 11.74
C ASP A 200 -3.84 8.60 11.41
N ALA A 201 -4.91 9.22 11.86
CA ALA A 201 -5.12 10.65 11.71
C ALA A 201 -6.02 11.22 12.80
N LYS A 202 -5.72 12.47 13.18
CA LYS A 202 -6.52 13.23 14.15
C LYS A 202 -7.89 13.66 13.58
N GLN A 203 -7.98 13.75 12.26
CA GLN A 203 -9.19 14.15 11.54
C GLN A 203 -9.15 13.68 10.07
N PRO A 204 -10.31 13.57 9.40
CA PRO A 204 -10.36 13.26 7.97
C PRO A 204 -9.61 14.26 7.09
N PRO A 205 -8.96 13.80 5.99
CA PRO A 205 -8.27 14.69 5.07
C PRO A 205 -9.22 15.64 4.35
N ARG A 206 -8.68 16.82 4.01
CA ARG A 206 -9.36 17.89 3.26
C ARG A 206 -8.44 18.42 2.15
N GLY A 207 -7.98 17.55 1.28
CA GLY A 207 -7.01 17.83 0.21
C GLY A 207 -5.79 16.95 0.35
N GLU A 208 -4.81 17.40 1.12
CA GLU A 208 -3.57 16.66 1.36
C GLU A 208 -3.74 15.59 2.44
N GLN A 209 -2.85 14.60 2.42
CA GLN A 209 -2.78 13.59 3.46
C GLN A 209 -2.21 14.20 4.75
N ASN A 210 -2.78 13.81 5.89
CA ASN A 210 -2.54 14.43 7.19
C ASN A 210 -2.37 13.38 8.30
N ARG A 211 -1.58 12.33 8.00
CA ARG A 211 -1.40 11.22 8.95
C ARG A 211 -0.61 11.70 10.17
N CYS A 212 -0.91 11.11 11.32
CA CYS A 212 -0.14 11.30 12.55
C CYS A 212 0.46 9.96 12.99
N ARG A 213 1.20 9.95 14.11
CA ARG A 213 1.71 8.68 14.65
C ARG A 213 0.56 7.75 15.01
N LEU A 214 0.81 6.44 14.86
CA LEU A 214 -0.15 5.41 15.25
C LEU A 214 -0.53 5.55 16.73
N GLY A 215 -1.83 5.67 17.00
CA GLY A 215 -2.39 5.80 18.35
C GLY A 215 -2.59 7.26 18.82
N ASP A 216 -2.08 8.25 18.08
CA ASP A 216 -2.32 9.67 18.38
C ASP A 216 -3.60 10.20 17.71
N GLY A 217 -4.21 9.43 16.81
CA GLY A 217 -5.37 9.84 16.04
C GLY A 217 -6.70 9.25 16.53
N VAL A 218 -7.68 9.22 15.62
CA VAL A 218 -9.04 8.77 15.89
C VAL A 218 -9.43 7.51 15.11
N VAL A 219 -8.53 6.96 14.31
CA VAL A 219 -8.79 5.72 13.57
C VAL A 219 -8.87 4.56 14.58
N PRO A 220 -9.89 3.68 14.52
CA PRO A 220 -10.05 2.55 15.44
C PRO A 220 -9.09 1.41 15.07
N LEU A 221 -7.78 1.68 15.15
CA LEU A 221 -6.71 0.78 14.70
C LEU A 221 -6.79 -0.58 15.41
N LYS A 222 -7.03 -0.59 16.72
CA LYS A 222 -7.08 -1.81 17.51
C LYS A 222 -8.23 -2.70 17.06
N GLU A 223 -9.42 -2.13 16.89
CA GLU A 223 -10.61 -2.84 16.44
C GLU A 223 -10.43 -3.39 15.02
N ILE A 224 -9.83 -2.59 14.12
CA ILE A 224 -9.54 -3.01 12.74
C ILE A 224 -8.54 -4.16 12.72
N VAL A 225 -7.41 -4.04 13.42
CA VAL A 225 -6.36 -5.08 13.46
C VAL A 225 -6.89 -6.37 14.08
N GLN A 226 -7.69 -6.28 15.15
CA GLN A 226 -8.35 -7.43 15.76
C GLN A 226 -9.35 -8.09 14.80
N ALA A 227 -10.16 -7.31 14.09
CA ALA A 227 -11.10 -7.83 13.11
C ALA A 227 -10.41 -8.52 11.93
N LEU A 228 -9.32 -7.94 11.41
CA LEU A 228 -8.48 -8.53 10.36
C LEU A 228 -7.85 -9.84 10.82
N THR A 229 -7.28 -9.85 12.03
CA THR A 229 -6.68 -11.06 12.64
C THR A 229 -7.72 -12.15 12.84
N ALA A 230 -8.91 -11.80 13.36
CA ALA A 230 -10.01 -12.74 13.55
C ALA A 230 -10.56 -13.29 12.22
N ALA A 231 -10.48 -12.50 11.15
CA ALA A 231 -10.81 -12.91 9.80
C ALA A 231 -9.69 -13.72 9.10
N GLY A 232 -8.55 -13.94 9.76
CA GLY A 232 -7.47 -14.80 9.30
C GLY A 232 -6.38 -14.10 8.48
N TYR A 233 -6.35 -12.76 8.45
CA TYR A 233 -5.23 -12.05 7.84
C TYR A 233 -3.97 -12.21 8.71
N ASP A 234 -2.88 -12.70 8.12
CA ASP A 234 -1.62 -12.96 8.81
C ASP A 234 -0.39 -12.49 8.03
N GLY A 235 -0.60 -11.57 7.07
CA GLY A 235 0.42 -10.97 6.23
C GLY A 235 1.16 -9.80 6.89
N TYR A 236 1.66 -8.88 6.07
CA TYR A 236 2.39 -7.70 6.53
C TYR A 236 1.44 -6.57 6.98
N TYR A 237 1.86 -5.85 8.00
CA TYR A 237 1.30 -4.58 8.43
C TYR A 237 2.37 -3.52 8.20
N ASP A 238 2.22 -2.78 7.12
CA ASP A 238 3.17 -1.79 6.66
C ASP A 238 2.84 -0.43 7.24
N VAL A 239 3.71 0.13 8.08
CA VAL A 239 3.46 1.45 8.66
C VAL A 239 3.69 2.50 7.56
N GLU A 240 2.68 3.30 7.27
CA GLU A 240 2.75 4.32 6.23
C GLU A 240 2.22 5.63 6.79
N LEU A 241 3.12 6.57 7.10
CA LEU A 241 2.80 7.83 7.75
C LEU A 241 3.37 8.97 6.92
N LEU A 242 2.50 9.81 6.38
CA LEU A 242 2.88 10.99 5.60
C LEU A 242 2.01 12.20 5.92
N GLY A 243 2.55 13.38 5.68
CA GLY A 243 1.94 14.68 5.98
C GLY A 243 2.81 15.52 6.91
N GLU A 244 2.42 16.79 7.07
CA GLU A 244 3.17 17.83 7.77
C GLU A 244 3.72 17.41 9.15
N GLU A 245 2.92 16.69 9.94
CA GLU A 245 3.33 16.23 11.27
C GLU A 245 4.51 15.26 11.21
N ILE A 246 4.56 14.39 10.20
CA ILE A 246 5.57 13.35 10.05
C ILE A 246 6.87 13.90 9.47
N GLU A 247 6.78 14.89 8.58
CA GLU A 247 7.95 15.49 7.90
C GLU A 247 9.00 16.03 8.88
N SER A 248 8.55 16.57 10.02
CA SER A 248 9.41 17.17 11.03
C SER A 248 9.97 16.17 12.06
N MET A 249 9.56 14.89 12.01
CA MET A 249 9.94 13.90 13.03
C MET A 249 11.37 13.38 12.86
N ASP A 250 11.93 12.96 13.99
CA ASP A 250 13.14 12.13 14.03
C ASP A 250 12.78 10.69 13.66
N TYR A 251 13.32 10.22 12.54
CA TYR A 251 12.96 8.90 11.99
C TYR A 251 13.36 7.73 12.90
N PRO A 252 14.55 7.68 13.53
CA PRO A 252 14.86 6.63 14.50
C PRO A 252 13.83 6.52 15.63
N SER A 253 13.43 7.66 16.21
CA SER A 253 12.36 7.70 17.22
C SER A 253 11.02 7.24 16.66
N LEU A 254 10.71 7.56 15.40
CA LEU A 254 9.49 7.11 14.71
C LEU A 254 9.49 5.59 14.45
N LEU A 255 10.64 4.99 14.10
CA LEU A 255 10.76 3.53 13.97
C LEU A 255 10.53 2.82 15.31
N ASP A 256 11.07 3.36 16.40
CA ASP A 256 10.83 2.82 17.75
C ASP A 256 9.36 2.93 18.16
N HIS A 257 8.73 4.08 17.88
CA HIS A 257 7.28 4.25 18.07
C HIS A 257 6.48 3.24 17.25
N ALA A 258 6.79 3.08 15.96
CA ALA A 258 6.08 2.18 15.05
C ALA A 258 6.11 0.72 15.54
N LYS A 259 7.27 0.25 16.03
CA LYS A 259 7.41 -1.08 16.63
C LYS A 259 6.52 -1.25 17.86
N GLN A 260 6.58 -0.31 18.81
CA GLN A 260 5.78 -0.37 20.04
C GLN A 260 4.28 -0.31 19.74
N ALA A 261 3.87 0.57 18.82
CA ALA A 261 2.49 0.67 18.39
C ALA A 261 2.01 -0.62 17.74
N PHE A 262 2.77 -1.19 16.80
CA PHE A 262 2.44 -2.46 16.17
C PHE A 262 2.30 -3.61 17.18
N GLU A 263 3.27 -3.76 18.09
CA GLU A 263 3.21 -4.77 19.16
C GLU A 263 1.93 -4.63 19.98
N SER A 264 1.55 -3.40 20.36
CA SER A 264 0.33 -3.14 21.12
C SER A 264 -0.96 -3.49 20.37
N LEU A 265 -0.94 -3.42 19.02
CA LEU A 265 -2.07 -3.72 18.16
C LEU A 265 -2.25 -5.22 17.93
N VAL A 266 -1.16 -5.97 17.79
CA VAL A 266 -1.21 -7.42 17.46
C VAL A 266 -1.16 -8.34 18.68
N LEU A 267 -0.74 -7.84 19.85
CA LEU A 267 -0.81 -8.60 21.09
C LEU A 267 -2.26 -8.86 21.46
N ARG A 268 -2.60 -10.16 21.60
CA ARG A 268 -3.92 -10.59 22.08
C ARG A 268 -4.07 -10.17 23.53
N ALA A 269 -5.02 -9.27 23.80
CA ALA A 269 -5.49 -8.98 25.15
C ALA A 269 -6.18 -10.21 25.77
#